data_AF-A0AAD5S379-F1
#
_entry.id   AF-A0AAD5S379-F1
#
_cell.length_a   1.000
_cell.length_b   1.000
_cell.length_c   1.000
_cell.angle_alpha   90.00
_cell.angle_beta   90.00
_cell.angle_gamma   90.00
#
_symmetry.space_group_name_H-M   'P 1'
#
loop_
_entity.id
_entity.type
_entity.pdbx_description
1 polymer ?
#
loop_
_entity_poly.entity_id
_entity_poly.type
_entity_poly.pdbx_seq_one_letter_code
_entity_poly.pdbx_strand_id
1 'polypeptide(L)'
;MTLGKRFFVQLALQGHTPKKPPIIIHTLSRQPHPLSVERCRMQDAASRLKYAITLKCKEWYDCVYDDLDQFGQVLPAAKGSVQPILQVGRDFYVGTGSAFRSLEQRYELPTVFPGPHDQYGLPTRQNHFLTNSLLSWNDKTFYPALLPHLQYLLYVAQSRQSPSRNSTTPQPPLIPPPTHPILSHISQIESQLLHPRPTEEETWLFPGSNYPHAADMSIAPSIRRALTIPAVKYEWNFPATRRWLDELDNFLGQGKEDQVDITSEDALQLLKMKYEGDNGVGGTGPDVEVEVDNGGVGVLEIKGKVVRKSYLDMTVEVRVEGAEDPVTVTFPLEDVRRCDGDIGSMGRGKQPNAGSKFRDVD
;
A
#
# COMPACT_ATOMS: atom_id res chain seq x y z
N MET A 1 5.22 29.81 2.69
CA MET A 1 4.43 28.85 3.50
C MET A 1 5.24 27.64 4.00
N THR A 2 6.33 27.23 3.36
CA THR A 2 7.15 26.05 3.73
C THR A 2 7.98 26.20 5.02
N LEU A 3 8.46 27.40 5.37
CA LEU A 3 9.20 27.63 6.63
C LEU A 3 8.33 27.46 7.89
N GLY A 4 7.05 27.84 7.81
CA GLY A 4 6.10 27.67 8.91
C GLY A 4 5.83 26.19 9.22
N LYS A 5 5.58 25.37 8.20
CA LYS A 5 5.33 23.93 8.38
C LYS A 5 6.55 23.19 8.96
N ARG A 6 7.78 23.49 8.52
CA ARG A 6 9.02 22.93 9.11
C ARG A 6 9.23 23.38 10.56
N PHE A 7 8.91 24.64 10.87
CA PHE A 7 8.94 25.16 12.24
C PHE A 7 7.93 24.44 13.14
N PHE A 8 6.74 24.10 12.63
CA PHE A 8 5.76 23.29 13.35
C PHE A 8 6.17 21.82 13.51
N VAL A 9 6.87 21.22 12.53
CA VAL A 9 7.48 19.90 12.71
C VAL A 9 8.52 19.96 13.82
N GLN A 10 9.45 20.93 13.78
CA GLN A 10 10.41 21.11 14.87
C GLN A 10 9.75 21.44 16.21
N LEU A 11 8.68 22.23 16.26
CA LEU A 11 7.93 22.50 17.50
C LEU A 11 7.16 21.30 18.02
N ALA A 12 6.54 20.50 17.13
CA ALA A 12 5.91 19.24 17.48
C ALA A 12 6.94 18.22 17.96
N LEU A 13 8.15 18.26 17.39
CA LEU A 13 9.28 17.43 17.80
C LEU A 13 9.96 17.93 19.10
N GLN A 14 9.91 19.23 19.41
CA GLN A 14 10.67 19.83 20.52
C GLN A 14 9.82 20.23 21.74
N GLY A 15 8.49 20.33 21.64
CA GLY A 15 7.67 21.01 22.66
C GLY A 15 6.69 20.15 23.45
N HIS A 16 6.15 19.08 22.88
CA HIS A 16 5.13 18.26 23.52
C HIS A 16 5.27 16.82 23.04
N THR A 17 5.35 15.84 23.94
CA THR A 17 5.11 14.43 23.59
C THR A 17 3.75 14.35 22.92
N PRO A 18 3.67 14.13 21.59
CA PRO A 18 2.38 14.13 20.94
C PRO A 18 1.61 12.91 21.46
N LYS A 19 0.37 13.15 21.91
CA LYS A 19 -0.53 12.07 22.37
C LYS A 19 -0.82 11.03 21.28
N LYS A 20 -0.52 11.34 20.02
CA LYS A 20 -0.78 10.47 18.88
C LYS A 20 0.52 10.22 18.10
N PRO A 21 0.79 8.97 17.72
CA PRO A 21 1.93 8.66 16.87
C PRO A 21 1.77 9.32 15.49
N PRO A 22 2.83 9.94 14.92
CA PRO A 22 2.79 10.52 13.59
C PRO A 22 2.62 9.42 12.54
N ILE A 23 1.94 9.76 11.44
CA ILE A 23 1.80 8.89 10.27
C ILE A 23 2.78 9.38 9.22
N ILE A 24 3.74 8.54 8.84
CA ILE A 24 4.78 8.86 7.87
C ILE A 24 4.69 7.87 6.72
N ILE A 25 4.76 8.36 5.48
CA ILE A 25 4.96 7.50 4.31
C ILE A 25 6.41 7.63 3.87
N HIS A 26 7.09 6.49 3.82
CA HIS A 26 8.44 6.38 3.30
C HIS A 26 8.39 6.04 1.81
N THR A 27 8.91 6.92 0.97
CA THR A 27 8.90 6.74 -0.49
C THR A 27 10.26 7.03 -1.11
N LEU A 28 10.60 6.34 -2.20
CA LEU A 28 11.77 6.69 -2.99
C LEU A 28 11.50 7.91 -3.88
N SER A 29 12.51 8.77 -3.98
CA SER A 29 12.52 10.07 -4.64
C SER A 29 12.16 10.01 -6.11
N ARG A 30 11.66 11.15 -6.60
CA ARG A 30 11.32 11.39 -8.01
C ARG A 30 12.53 11.81 -8.87
N GLN A 31 13.73 11.88 -8.30
CA GLN A 31 15.00 12.21 -8.98
C GLN A 31 15.30 11.37 -10.25
N PRO A 32 16.10 11.87 -11.21
CA PRO A 32 16.14 11.39 -12.59
C PRO A 32 16.99 10.12 -12.76
N HIS A 33 16.76 9.09 -11.96
CA HIS A 33 17.12 7.73 -12.38
C HIS A 33 16.25 7.31 -13.57
N PRO A 34 16.78 6.48 -14.49
CA PRO A 34 16.02 6.04 -15.65
C PRO A 34 14.68 5.49 -15.17
N LEU A 35 13.60 5.98 -15.77
CA LEU A 35 12.26 5.47 -15.50
C LEU A 35 12.30 3.94 -15.65
N SER A 36 11.92 3.23 -14.57
CA SER A 36 11.89 1.78 -14.50
C SER A 36 10.49 1.31 -14.14
N VAL A 37 10.18 0.04 -14.42
CA VAL A 37 8.87 -0.55 -14.12
C VAL A 37 8.63 -0.59 -12.61
N GLU A 38 9.68 -0.93 -11.87
CA GLU A 38 9.71 -0.98 -10.41
C GLU A 38 9.33 0.37 -9.85
N ARG A 39 9.89 1.45 -10.40
CA ARG A 39 9.58 2.81 -10.00
C ARG A 39 8.12 3.18 -10.24
N CYS A 40 7.55 2.82 -11.39
CA CYS A 40 6.11 3.01 -11.63
C CYS A 40 5.29 2.27 -10.57
N ARG A 41 5.67 1.04 -10.22
CA ARG A 41 5.01 0.25 -9.19
C ARG A 41 5.10 0.92 -7.81
N MET A 42 6.26 1.47 -7.45
CA MET A 42 6.45 2.22 -6.21
C MET A 42 5.54 3.44 -6.13
N GLN A 43 5.49 4.23 -7.20
CA GLN A 43 4.69 5.45 -7.27
C GLN A 43 3.20 5.16 -7.18
N ASP A 44 2.77 4.09 -7.85
CA ASP A 44 1.37 3.68 -7.83
C ASP A 44 1.02 3.17 -6.43
N ALA A 45 1.83 2.30 -5.83
CA ALA A 45 1.65 1.85 -4.45
C ALA A 45 1.66 3.00 -3.43
N ALA A 46 2.55 3.98 -3.59
CA ALA A 46 2.63 5.15 -2.71
C ALA A 46 1.37 6.00 -2.84
N SER A 47 0.85 6.15 -4.05
CA SER A 47 -0.41 6.87 -4.30
C SER A 47 -1.57 6.19 -3.57
N ARG A 48 -1.63 4.86 -3.54
CA ARG A 48 -2.66 4.12 -2.79
C ARG A 48 -2.62 4.44 -1.29
N LEU A 49 -1.43 4.48 -0.68
CA LEU A 49 -1.27 4.85 0.73
C LEU A 49 -1.70 6.29 0.99
N LYS A 50 -1.27 7.21 0.12
CA LYS A 50 -1.66 8.62 0.20
C LYS A 50 -3.17 8.78 0.14
N TYR A 51 -3.86 8.02 -0.72
CA TYR A 51 -5.32 8.05 -0.80
C TYR A 51 -5.97 7.57 0.48
N ALA A 52 -5.50 6.46 1.06
CA ALA A 52 -6.07 5.94 2.30
C ALA A 52 -5.88 6.88 3.48
N ILE A 53 -4.72 7.53 3.59
CA ILE A 53 -4.48 8.50 4.67
C ILE A 53 -5.31 9.77 4.48
N THR A 54 -5.42 10.24 3.23
CA THR A 54 -6.28 11.39 2.87
C THR A 54 -7.73 11.13 3.28
N LEU A 55 -8.24 9.93 3.00
CA LEU A 55 -9.58 9.50 3.41
C LEU A 55 -9.76 9.47 4.94
N LYS A 56 -8.72 9.11 5.70
CA LYS A 56 -8.77 9.14 7.17
C LYS A 56 -8.65 10.57 7.75
N CYS A 57 -8.51 11.60 6.89
CA CYS A 57 -8.34 13.02 7.22
C CYS A 57 -7.32 13.22 8.34
N LYS A 58 -6.13 12.64 8.17
CA LYS A 58 -5.04 12.74 9.15
C LYS A 58 -3.93 13.60 8.58
N GLU A 59 -3.39 14.47 9.41
CA GLU A 59 -2.07 15.06 9.17
C GLU A 59 -1.05 13.92 9.00
N TRP A 60 -0.26 14.00 7.94
CA TRP A 60 0.71 12.98 7.62
C TRP A 60 1.96 13.56 6.98
N TYR A 61 3.04 12.79 7.10
CA TYR A 61 4.37 13.22 6.68
C TYR A 61 4.85 12.40 5.50
N ASP A 62 5.41 13.06 4.48
CA ASP A 62 6.06 12.41 3.34
C ASP A 62 7.57 12.43 3.56
N CYS A 63 8.16 11.26 3.79
CA CYS A 63 9.61 11.10 3.91
C CYS A 63 10.13 10.52 2.60
N VAL A 64 10.79 11.36 1.81
CA VAL A 64 11.25 11.02 0.46
C VAL A 64 12.75 10.79 0.47
N TYR A 65 13.18 9.61 0.02
CA TYR A 65 14.58 9.16 0.03
C TYR A 65 15.19 9.20 -1.36
N ASP A 66 16.39 9.75 -1.53
CA ASP A 66 17.03 9.78 -2.85
C ASP A 66 17.57 8.42 -3.29
N ASP A 67 17.88 7.54 -2.34
CA ASP A 67 18.38 6.19 -2.58
C ASP A 67 17.87 5.18 -1.52
N LEU A 68 18.05 3.89 -1.79
CA LEU A 68 17.64 2.79 -0.91
C LEU A 68 18.49 2.68 0.37
N ASP A 69 19.72 3.22 0.36
CA ASP A 69 20.62 3.17 1.51
C ASP A 69 20.17 4.14 2.60
N GLN A 70 19.68 5.33 2.23
CA GLN A 70 19.10 6.31 3.16
C GLN A 70 17.88 5.72 3.89
N PHE A 71 17.02 4.97 3.19
CA PHE A 71 15.92 4.28 3.84
C PHE A 71 16.40 3.17 4.78
N GLY A 72 17.45 2.43 4.37
CA GLY A 72 18.12 1.44 5.21
C GLY A 72 18.70 2.02 6.50
N GLN A 73 18.93 3.33 6.59
CA GLN A 73 19.32 4.00 7.85
C GLN A 73 18.13 4.12 8.82
N VAL A 74 16.91 4.28 8.30
CA VAL A 74 15.69 4.41 9.14
C VAL A 74 15.18 3.05 9.59
N LEU A 75 15.16 2.08 8.67
CA LEU A 75 14.78 0.71 8.96
C LEU A 75 15.75 -0.28 8.28
N PRO A 76 16.86 -0.65 8.94
CA PRO A 76 17.84 -1.57 8.39
C PRO A 76 17.25 -2.90 7.91
N ALA A 77 16.25 -3.42 8.62
CA ALA A 77 15.55 -4.65 8.24
C ALA A 77 14.73 -4.54 6.95
N ALA A 78 14.47 -3.32 6.48
CA ALA A 78 13.80 -3.07 5.21
C ALA A 78 14.76 -2.43 4.18
N LYS A 79 16.08 -2.55 4.40
CA LYS A 79 17.09 -2.12 3.43
C LYS A 79 16.84 -2.80 2.10
N GLY A 80 16.76 -2.00 1.04
CA GLY A 80 16.45 -2.48 -0.30
C GLY A 80 14.95 -2.62 -0.61
N SER A 81 14.06 -2.24 0.32
CA SER A 81 12.61 -2.23 0.06
C SER A 81 12.28 -1.31 -1.10
N VAL A 82 11.66 -1.87 -2.13
CA VAL A 82 11.11 -1.12 -3.26
C VAL A 82 9.61 -0.91 -3.08
N GLN A 83 9.07 -1.19 -1.91
CA GLN A 83 7.68 -0.86 -1.60
C GLN A 83 7.64 0.40 -0.72
N PRO A 84 6.63 1.27 -0.90
CA PRO A 84 6.41 2.32 0.07
C PRO A 84 6.04 1.69 1.42
N ILE A 85 6.53 2.30 2.49
CA ILE A 85 6.32 1.81 3.86
C ILE A 85 5.54 2.87 4.62
N LEU A 86 4.51 2.44 5.35
CA LEU A 86 3.78 3.29 6.28
C LEU A 86 4.40 3.13 7.66
N GLN A 87 4.85 4.21 8.28
CA GLN A 87 5.24 4.24 9.69
C GLN A 87 4.14 4.94 10.49
N VAL A 88 3.74 4.33 11.62
CA VAL A 88 2.88 4.95 12.62
C VAL A 88 3.58 4.84 13.97
N GLY A 89 4.25 5.91 14.39
CA GLY A 89 5.10 5.86 15.59
C GLY A 89 6.28 4.90 15.38
N ARG A 90 6.30 3.79 16.10
CA ARG A 90 7.34 2.73 16.01
C ARG A 90 6.91 1.49 15.22
N ASP A 91 5.70 1.52 14.65
CA ASP A 91 5.18 0.42 13.86
C ASP A 91 5.33 0.71 12.37
N PHE A 92 6.03 -0.16 11.66
CA PHE A 92 6.24 -0.11 10.22
C PHE A 92 5.35 -1.13 9.53
N TYR A 93 4.67 -0.72 8.47
CA TYR A 93 3.80 -1.56 7.65
C TYR A 93 4.34 -1.58 6.23
N VAL A 94 4.88 -2.73 5.83
CA VAL A 94 5.36 -3.00 4.48
C VAL A 94 4.17 -3.49 3.65
N GLY A 95 3.99 -2.92 2.46
CA GLY A 95 2.90 -3.28 1.56
C GLY A 95 1.57 -2.59 1.85
N THR A 96 0.80 -2.34 0.80
CA THR A 96 -0.43 -1.53 0.88
C THR A 96 -1.55 -2.22 1.65
N GLY A 97 -1.64 -3.55 1.58
CA GLY A 97 -2.65 -4.33 2.30
C GLY A 97 -2.50 -4.21 3.82
N SER A 98 -1.30 -4.42 4.34
CA SER A 98 -1.01 -4.30 5.78
C SER A 98 -1.18 -2.86 6.26
N ALA A 99 -0.76 -1.88 5.46
CA ALA A 99 -0.95 -0.47 5.77
C ALA A 99 -2.44 -0.09 5.87
N PHE A 100 -3.29 -0.53 4.94
CA PHE A 100 -4.73 -0.27 5.00
C PHE A 100 -5.38 -0.88 6.24
N ARG A 101 -5.04 -2.12 6.58
CA ARG A 101 -5.57 -2.79 7.79
C ARG A 101 -5.14 -2.10 9.07
N SER A 102 -3.90 -1.63 9.12
CA SER A 102 -3.40 -0.85 10.25
C SER A 102 -4.13 0.49 10.39
N LEU A 103 -4.29 1.22 9.28
CA LEU A 103 -5.03 2.48 9.28
C LEU A 103 -6.48 2.27 9.70
N GLU A 104 -7.14 1.20 9.24
CA GLU A 104 -8.49 0.84 9.67
C GLU A 104 -8.55 0.53 11.16
N GLN A 105 -7.61 -0.28 11.67
CA GLN A 105 -7.59 -0.68 13.08
C GLN A 105 -7.41 0.53 14.02
N ARG A 106 -6.64 1.55 13.60
CA ARG A 106 -6.40 2.76 14.39
C ARG A 106 -7.47 3.84 14.18
N TYR A 107 -8.03 3.90 12.98
CA TYR A 107 -8.96 4.94 12.54
C TYR A 107 -10.13 4.28 11.83
N GLU A 108 -11.08 3.74 12.60
CA GLU A 108 -12.17 2.92 12.07
C GLU A 108 -13.03 3.65 11.03
N LEU A 109 -13.28 4.94 11.22
CA LEU A 109 -14.13 5.74 10.35
C LEU A 109 -13.36 6.86 9.61
N PRO A 110 -13.69 7.14 8.34
CA PRO A 110 -14.56 6.34 7.45
C PRO A 110 -13.87 5.03 7.04
N THR A 111 -14.61 3.92 6.93
CA THR A 111 -14.02 2.58 6.69
C THR A 111 -13.39 2.46 5.30
N VAL A 112 -12.21 1.82 5.21
CA VAL A 112 -11.62 1.43 3.90
C VAL A 112 -12.06 0.04 3.45
N PHE A 113 -12.76 -0.72 4.30
CA PHE A 113 -13.24 -2.07 4.03
C PHE A 113 -14.78 -2.10 4.14
N PRO A 114 -15.51 -1.74 3.06
CA PRO A 114 -16.96 -1.66 3.09
C PRO A 114 -17.59 -3.02 3.27
N GLY A 115 -18.79 -3.06 3.84
CA GLY A 115 -19.59 -4.28 3.92
C GLY A 115 -20.95 -4.02 4.56
N PRO A 116 -21.93 -4.93 4.39
CA PRO A 116 -23.12 -4.87 5.20
C PRO A 116 -22.68 -4.95 6.65
N HIS A 117 -23.19 -4.01 7.41
CA HIS A 117 -23.21 -4.13 8.83
C HIS A 117 -24.05 -5.35 9.19
N ASP A 118 -23.64 -6.11 10.20
CA ASP A 118 -24.53 -7.08 10.81
C ASP A 118 -25.79 -6.37 11.35
N GLN A 119 -26.73 -7.14 11.87
CA GLN A 119 -27.95 -6.60 12.49
C GLN A 119 -27.71 -5.58 13.61
N TYR A 120 -26.45 -5.41 14.07
CA TYR A 120 -26.03 -4.48 15.11
C TYR A 120 -25.23 -3.28 14.59
N GLY A 121 -25.08 -3.10 13.27
CA GLY A 121 -24.28 -1.99 12.76
C GLY A 121 -22.78 -2.29 12.70
N LEU A 122 -22.32 -3.54 12.85
CA LEU A 122 -20.89 -3.89 12.85
C LEU A 122 -20.43 -4.47 11.51
N PRO A 123 -19.27 -4.07 10.96
CA PRO A 123 -18.76 -4.59 9.69
C PRO A 123 -18.60 -6.12 9.71
N THR A 124 -19.18 -6.81 8.72
CA THR A 124 -19.04 -8.27 8.58
C THR A 124 -17.65 -8.66 8.04
N ARG A 125 -17.04 -9.71 8.61
CA ARG A 125 -15.71 -10.21 8.22
C ARG A 125 -15.58 -10.62 6.74
N GLN A 126 -16.69 -10.94 6.08
CA GLN A 126 -16.71 -11.44 4.69
C GLN A 126 -16.18 -10.41 3.68
N ASN A 127 -16.37 -9.11 3.90
CA ASN A 127 -15.97 -8.11 2.91
C ASN A 127 -14.51 -7.66 3.01
N HIS A 128 -13.87 -7.87 4.16
CA HIS A 128 -12.41 -7.80 4.24
C HIS A 128 -11.79 -8.79 3.24
N PHE A 129 -12.35 -9.99 3.10
CA PHE A 129 -11.87 -10.96 2.12
C PHE A 129 -12.10 -10.48 0.69
N LEU A 130 -13.29 -10.00 0.35
CA LEU A 130 -13.59 -9.52 -1.01
C LEU A 130 -12.71 -8.33 -1.41
N THR A 131 -12.55 -7.35 -0.51
CA THR A 131 -11.66 -6.21 -0.73
C THR A 131 -10.22 -6.67 -0.90
N ASN A 132 -9.71 -7.54 -0.03
CA ASN A 132 -8.36 -8.11 -0.17
C ASN A 132 -8.20 -8.91 -1.47
N SER A 133 -9.23 -9.63 -1.92
CA SER A 133 -9.22 -10.34 -3.20
C SER A 133 -9.11 -9.39 -4.39
N LEU A 134 -9.79 -8.24 -4.36
CA LEU A 134 -9.63 -7.21 -5.40
C LEU A 134 -8.26 -6.54 -5.37
N LEU A 135 -7.70 -6.30 -4.18
CA LEU A 135 -6.33 -5.82 -4.03
C LEU A 135 -5.34 -6.82 -4.64
N SER A 136 -5.47 -8.10 -4.28
CA SER A 136 -4.63 -9.19 -4.78
C SER A 136 -4.78 -9.37 -6.29
N TRP A 137 -6.00 -9.31 -6.83
CA TRP A 137 -6.26 -9.32 -8.27
C TRP A 137 -5.60 -8.14 -8.98
N ASN A 138 -5.70 -6.93 -8.42
CA ASN A 138 -5.06 -5.76 -8.99
C ASN A 138 -3.53 -5.93 -9.03
N ASP A 139 -2.94 -6.44 -7.95
CA ASP A 139 -1.48 -6.56 -7.83
C ASP A 139 -0.87 -7.75 -8.58
N LYS A 140 -1.62 -8.86 -8.71
CA LYS A 140 -1.13 -10.11 -9.29
C LYS A 140 -1.67 -10.38 -10.70
N THR A 141 -2.69 -9.65 -11.15
CA THR A 141 -3.31 -9.86 -12.47
C THR A 141 -3.37 -8.56 -13.28
N PHE A 142 -4.09 -7.54 -12.81
CA PHE A 142 -4.32 -6.35 -13.62
C PHE A 142 -3.04 -5.52 -13.83
N TYR A 143 -2.31 -5.19 -12.76
CA TYR A 143 -1.09 -4.41 -12.84
C TYR A 143 0.02 -5.14 -13.62
N PRO A 144 0.26 -6.47 -13.44
CA PRO A 144 1.15 -7.23 -14.29
C PRO A 144 0.84 -7.17 -15.79
N ALA A 145 -0.44 -7.08 -16.18
CA ALA A 145 -0.82 -6.91 -17.58
C ALA A 145 -0.37 -5.56 -18.18
N LEU A 146 -0.10 -4.55 -17.34
CA LEU A 146 0.43 -3.24 -17.76
C LEU A 146 1.94 -3.28 -18.02
N LEU A 147 2.70 -4.16 -17.35
CA LEU A 147 4.16 -4.11 -17.33
C LEU A 147 4.81 -4.22 -18.71
N PRO A 148 4.39 -5.13 -19.61
CA PRO A 148 4.99 -5.22 -20.94
C PRO A 148 4.86 -3.92 -21.75
N HIS A 149 3.74 -3.21 -21.58
CA HIS A 149 3.50 -1.93 -22.24
C HIS A 149 4.34 -0.82 -21.63
N LEU A 150 4.45 -0.79 -20.29
CA LEU A 150 5.32 0.17 -19.61
C LEU A 150 6.79 -0.04 -20.01
N GLN A 151 7.28 -1.28 -20.02
CA GLN A 151 8.63 -1.61 -20.48
C GLN A 151 8.89 -1.11 -21.91
N TYR A 152 7.93 -1.31 -22.82
CA TYR A 152 8.02 -0.81 -24.18
C TYR A 152 8.11 0.73 -24.24
N LEU A 153 7.26 1.45 -23.50
CA LEU A 153 7.30 2.92 -23.46
C LEU A 153 8.61 3.46 -22.89
N LEU A 154 9.13 2.81 -21.84
CA LEU A 154 10.41 3.17 -21.23
C LEU A 154 11.57 3.00 -22.20
N TYR A 155 11.59 1.90 -22.95
CA TYR A 155 12.57 1.68 -24.00
C TYR A 155 12.50 2.73 -25.12
N VAL A 156 11.30 3.06 -25.60
CA VAL A 156 11.12 4.11 -26.61
C VAL A 156 11.58 5.47 -26.09
N ALA A 157 11.34 5.78 -24.81
CA ALA A 157 11.81 7.02 -24.21
C ALA A 157 13.35 7.07 -24.09
N GLN A 158 13.97 5.98 -23.64
CA GLN A 158 15.43 5.89 -23.48
C GLN A 158 16.18 5.92 -24.82
N SER A 159 15.66 5.21 -25.84
CA SER A 159 16.26 5.20 -27.18
C SER A 159 16.22 6.57 -27.88
N ARG A 160 15.29 7.45 -27.51
CA ARG A 160 15.26 8.86 -27.98
C ARG A 160 16.28 9.74 -27.28
N GLN A 161 16.69 9.42 -26.06
CA GLN A 161 17.60 10.23 -25.24
C GLN A 161 19.07 9.89 -25.46
N SER A 162 19.38 8.65 -25.85
CA SER A 162 20.75 8.18 -26.08
C SER A 162 20.97 7.72 -27.53
N PRO A 163 21.54 8.54 -28.42
CA PRO A 163 21.94 8.10 -29.76
C PRO A 163 23.23 7.23 -29.77
N SER A 164 23.79 6.91 -28.60
CA SER A 164 25.05 6.17 -28.50
C SER A 164 24.86 4.66 -28.72
N ARG A 165 25.48 4.18 -29.80
CA ARG A 165 25.31 2.86 -30.44
C ARG A 165 25.87 1.64 -29.71
N ASN A 166 26.33 1.76 -28.45
CA ASN A 166 27.20 0.74 -27.84
C ASN A 166 26.64 0.07 -26.58
N SER A 167 25.36 0.19 -26.24
CA SER A 167 24.80 -0.52 -25.10
C SER A 167 24.21 -1.88 -25.51
N THR A 168 24.79 -2.95 -24.98
CA THR A 168 24.37 -4.36 -25.01
C THR A 168 23.05 -4.61 -24.25
N THR A 169 22.11 -3.67 -24.31
CA THR A 169 20.83 -3.75 -23.61
C THR A 169 19.94 -4.77 -24.32
N PRO A 170 19.29 -5.70 -23.60
CA PRO A 170 18.33 -6.62 -24.21
C PRO A 170 17.28 -5.83 -24.99
N GLN A 171 17.17 -6.09 -26.30
CA GLN A 171 16.17 -5.46 -27.14
C GLN A 171 14.78 -5.96 -26.71
N PRO A 172 13.87 -5.08 -26.29
CA PRO A 172 12.48 -5.46 -26.11
C PRO A 172 11.86 -5.82 -27.47
N PRO A 173 10.74 -6.56 -27.46
CA PRO A 173 10.06 -6.97 -28.69
C PRO A 173 9.77 -5.75 -29.59
N LEU A 174 10.04 -5.92 -30.89
CA LEU A 174 9.79 -4.92 -31.94
C LEU A 174 8.29 -4.53 -32.07
N ILE A 175 7.40 -5.32 -31.49
CA ILE A 175 5.94 -5.17 -31.62
C ILE A 175 5.36 -4.85 -30.24
N PRO A 176 4.54 -3.78 -30.11
CA PRO A 176 3.86 -3.49 -28.86
C PRO A 176 2.96 -4.67 -28.48
N PRO A 177 2.90 -5.03 -27.18
CA PRO A 177 2.04 -6.11 -26.72
C PRO A 177 0.55 -5.79 -27.01
N PRO A 178 -0.33 -6.80 -27.10
CA PRO A 178 -1.76 -6.55 -27.28
C PRO A 178 -2.35 -5.80 -26.08
N THR A 179 -3.24 -4.85 -26.36
CA THR A 179 -3.99 -4.06 -25.35
C THR A 179 -5.25 -4.74 -24.85
N HIS A 180 -5.76 -5.73 -25.59
CA HIS A 180 -7.02 -6.44 -25.29
C HIS A 180 -7.14 -6.95 -23.83
N PRO A 181 -6.09 -7.54 -23.20
CA PRO A 181 -6.19 -7.95 -21.79
C PRO A 181 -6.45 -6.78 -20.84
N ILE A 182 -5.81 -5.63 -21.07
CA ILE A 182 -5.98 -4.42 -20.26
C ILE A 182 -7.41 -3.88 -20.43
N LEU A 183 -7.86 -3.74 -21.68
CA LEU A 183 -9.20 -3.24 -21.99
C LEU A 183 -10.30 -4.17 -21.47
N SER A 184 -10.07 -5.48 -21.46
CA SER A 184 -10.98 -6.46 -20.87
C SER A 184 -11.16 -6.25 -19.36
N HIS A 185 -10.07 -6.04 -18.61
CA HIS A 185 -10.15 -5.72 -17.17
C HIS A 185 -10.90 -4.41 -16.91
N ILE A 186 -10.63 -3.37 -17.72
CA ILE A 186 -11.31 -2.08 -17.57
C ILE A 186 -12.79 -2.18 -17.94
N SER A 187 -13.15 -2.99 -18.94
CA SER A 187 -14.53 -3.29 -19.32
C SER A 187 -15.33 -3.97 -18.20
N GLN A 188 -14.70 -4.85 -17.42
CA GLN A 188 -15.34 -5.45 -16.25
C GLN A 188 -15.62 -4.40 -15.16
N ILE A 189 -14.69 -3.48 -14.93
CA ILE A 189 -14.88 -2.35 -14.01
C ILE A 189 -15.99 -1.43 -14.50
N GLU A 190 -15.99 -1.07 -15.79
CA GLU A 190 -17.05 -0.27 -16.41
C GLU A 190 -18.42 -0.91 -16.21
N SER A 191 -18.53 -2.21 -16.48
CA SER A 191 -19.76 -2.98 -16.31
C SER A 191 -20.25 -2.95 -14.86
N GLN A 192 -19.33 -3.07 -13.89
CA GLN A 192 -19.64 -2.97 -12.47
C GLN A 192 -20.12 -1.57 -12.07
N LEU A 193 -19.54 -0.51 -12.64
CA LEU A 193 -19.94 0.86 -12.39
C LEU A 193 -21.32 1.20 -13.00
N LEU A 194 -21.67 0.55 -14.11
CA LEU A 194 -22.97 0.72 -14.79
C LEU A 194 -24.11 -0.12 -14.19
N HIS A 195 -23.82 -1.10 -13.33
CA HIS A 195 -24.87 -1.91 -12.71
C HIS A 195 -25.84 -1.04 -11.88
N PRO A 196 -27.17 -1.28 -11.95
CA PRO A 196 -28.16 -0.49 -11.23
C PRO A 196 -27.87 -0.46 -9.72
N ARG A 197 -27.81 0.75 -9.16
CA ARG A 197 -27.49 0.97 -7.74
C ARG A 197 -28.74 1.34 -6.95
N PRO A 198 -28.84 0.92 -5.69
CA PRO A 198 -29.99 1.24 -4.83
C PRO A 198 -30.16 2.75 -4.61
N THR A 199 -29.09 3.53 -4.67
CA THR A 199 -29.13 4.99 -4.56
C THR A 199 -28.30 5.66 -5.66
N GLU A 200 -28.73 6.85 -6.14
CA GLU A 200 -27.99 7.62 -7.15
C GLU A 200 -26.66 8.19 -6.64
N GLU A 201 -26.46 8.22 -5.31
CA GLU A 201 -25.27 8.76 -4.64
C GLU A 201 -24.12 7.75 -4.52
N GLU A 202 -24.36 6.48 -4.86
CA GLU A 202 -23.30 5.47 -4.82
C GLU A 202 -22.40 5.57 -6.04
N THR A 203 -21.16 6.08 -5.88
CA THR A 203 -20.17 6.14 -6.97
C THR A 203 -19.09 5.06 -6.90
N TRP A 204 -18.82 4.49 -5.71
CA TRP A 204 -17.63 3.65 -5.50
C TRP A 204 -17.80 2.20 -6.02
N LEU A 205 -16.71 1.43 -6.12
CA LEU A 205 -16.75 0.04 -6.61
C LEU A 205 -17.63 -0.87 -5.76
N PHE A 206 -17.68 -0.61 -4.45
CA PHE A 206 -18.60 -1.25 -3.53
C PHE A 206 -19.77 -0.31 -3.22
N PRO A 207 -21.03 -0.81 -3.30
CA PRO A 207 -22.20 -0.03 -2.93
C PRO A 207 -22.28 0.17 -1.41
N GLY A 208 -23.08 1.16 -0.98
CA GLY A 208 -23.44 1.36 0.42
C GLY A 208 -22.50 2.23 1.26
N SER A 209 -21.65 3.05 0.63
CA SER A 209 -20.77 3.99 1.32
C SER A 209 -20.67 5.28 0.53
N ASN A 210 -20.53 6.40 1.25
CA ASN A 210 -20.29 7.72 0.67
C ASN A 210 -18.78 7.99 0.48
N TYR A 211 -17.92 7.06 0.87
CA TYR A 211 -16.47 7.20 0.84
C TYR A 211 -15.80 6.13 -0.04
N PRO A 212 -14.67 6.44 -0.71
CA PRO A 212 -13.93 5.46 -1.49
C PRO A 212 -13.31 4.39 -0.60
N HIS A 213 -13.14 3.19 -1.14
CA HIS A 213 -12.63 2.04 -0.40
C HIS A 213 -11.22 1.65 -0.79
N ALA A 214 -10.62 0.73 -0.06
CA ALA A 214 -9.31 0.17 -0.37
C ALA A 214 -9.23 -0.35 -1.82
N ALA A 215 -10.29 -0.97 -2.35
CA ALA A 215 -10.33 -1.41 -3.74
C ALA A 215 -10.29 -0.23 -4.71
N ASP A 216 -11.09 0.83 -4.45
CA ASP A 216 -11.09 2.03 -5.27
C ASP A 216 -9.71 2.67 -5.33
N MET A 217 -9.11 2.85 -4.15
CA MET A 217 -7.80 3.45 -3.96
C MET A 217 -6.68 2.61 -4.57
N SER A 218 -6.86 1.29 -4.68
CA SER A 218 -5.86 0.38 -5.25
C SER A 218 -5.92 0.27 -6.77
N ILE A 219 -7.14 0.22 -7.32
CA ILE A 219 -7.38 0.01 -8.75
C ILE A 219 -7.21 1.32 -9.54
N ALA A 220 -7.60 2.47 -8.97
CA ALA A 220 -7.55 3.74 -9.67
C ALA A 220 -6.13 4.13 -10.18
N PRO A 221 -5.06 4.01 -9.38
CA PRO A 221 -3.69 4.24 -9.89
C PRO A 221 -3.33 3.34 -11.06
N SER A 222 -3.72 2.06 -11.05
CA SER A 222 -3.48 1.12 -12.14
C SER A 222 -4.22 1.54 -13.43
N ILE A 223 -5.47 2.01 -13.33
CA ILE A 223 -6.19 2.53 -14.52
C ILE A 223 -5.54 3.82 -15.02
N ARG A 224 -5.17 4.75 -14.12
CA ARG A 224 -4.43 5.97 -14.51
C ARG A 224 -3.13 5.62 -15.22
N ARG A 225 -2.44 4.57 -14.77
CA ARG A 225 -1.24 4.03 -15.44
C ARG A 225 -1.58 3.46 -16.81
N ALA A 226 -2.66 2.70 -16.93
CA ALA A 226 -3.12 2.19 -18.22
C ALA A 226 -3.40 3.31 -19.24
N LEU A 227 -3.98 4.43 -18.79
CA LEU A 227 -4.23 5.63 -19.61
C LEU A 227 -2.96 6.34 -20.10
N THR A 228 -1.79 6.03 -19.53
CA THR A 228 -0.50 6.53 -20.06
C THR A 228 -0.04 5.74 -21.29
N ILE A 229 -0.64 4.58 -21.57
CA ILE A 229 -0.36 3.75 -22.73
C ILE A 229 -1.14 4.29 -23.93
N PRO A 230 -0.49 4.77 -25.01
CA PRO A 230 -1.17 5.44 -26.12
C PRO A 230 -2.26 4.58 -26.80
N ALA A 231 -2.01 3.28 -26.97
CA ALA A 231 -2.98 2.37 -27.56
C ALA A 231 -4.24 2.20 -26.70
N VAL A 232 -4.06 2.02 -25.38
CA VAL A 232 -5.20 1.98 -24.42
C VAL A 232 -5.96 3.30 -24.42
N LYS A 233 -5.25 4.43 -24.46
CA LYS A 233 -5.86 5.76 -24.52
C LYS A 233 -6.66 5.99 -25.81
N TYR A 234 -6.17 5.49 -26.95
CA TYR A 234 -6.85 5.61 -28.24
C TYR A 234 -8.12 4.74 -28.30
N GLU A 235 -8.07 3.54 -27.72
CA GLU A 235 -9.19 2.60 -27.65
C GLU A 235 -10.13 2.84 -26.45
N TRP A 236 -9.92 3.91 -25.69
CA TRP A 236 -10.68 4.18 -24.47
C TRP A 236 -12.15 4.52 -24.78
N ASN A 237 -13.06 3.71 -24.25
CA ASN A 237 -14.50 3.94 -24.35
C ASN A 237 -15.24 3.54 -23.06
N PHE A 238 -14.74 4.05 -21.92
CA PHE A 238 -15.24 3.70 -20.58
C PHE A 238 -15.68 4.96 -19.81
N PRO A 239 -16.85 5.55 -20.15
CA PRO A 239 -17.32 6.79 -19.55
C PRO A 239 -17.64 6.69 -18.05
N ALA A 240 -18.18 5.57 -17.57
CA ALA A 240 -18.48 5.41 -16.14
C ALA A 240 -17.19 5.32 -15.32
N THR A 241 -16.21 4.57 -15.80
CA THR A 241 -14.86 4.48 -15.23
C THR A 241 -14.19 5.84 -15.19
N ARG A 242 -14.35 6.65 -16.26
CA ARG A 242 -13.82 8.02 -16.28
C ARG A 242 -14.45 8.89 -15.19
N ARG A 243 -15.78 8.87 -15.08
CA ARG A 243 -16.51 9.63 -14.03
C ARG A 243 -16.06 9.20 -12.63
N TRP A 244 -15.98 7.89 -12.38
CA TRP A 244 -15.52 7.35 -11.11
C TRP A 244 -14.09 7.81 -10.75
N LEU A 245 -13.16 7.85 -11.73
CA LEU A 245 -11.82 8.40 -11.52
C LEU A 245 -11.84 9.90 -11.18
N ASP A 246 -12.64 10.68 -11.92
CA ASP A 246 -12.76 12.13 -11.71
C ASP A 246 -13.39 12.44 -10.33
N GLU A 247 -14.37 11.65 -9.88
CA GLU A 247 -14.95 11.77 -8.53
C GLU A 247 -13.95 11.40 -7.43
N LEU A 248 -13.16 10.35 -7.63
CA LEU A 248 -12.06 10.01 -6.72
C LEU A 248 -11.02 11.13 -6.65
N ASP A 249 -10.63 11.72 -7.79
CA ASP A 249 -9.68 12.84 -7.83
C ASP A 249 -10.24 14.09 -7.14
N ASN A 250 -11.53 14.37 -7.29
CA ASN A 250 -12.20 15.46 -6.58
C ASN A 250 -12.20 15.22 -5.06
N PHE A 251 -12.53 14.00 -4.62
CA PHE A 251 -12.48 13.62 -3.20
C PHE A 251 -11.08 13.80 -2.62
N LEU A 252 -10.06 13.28 -3.31
CA LEU A 252 -8.67 13.38 -2.88
C LEU A 252 -8.10 14.79 -2.95
N GLY A 253 -8.61 15.62 -3.86
CA GLY A 253 -8.23 17.03 -3.99
C GLY A 253 -8.54 17.84 -2.74
N GLN A 254 -9.58 17.48 -2.00
CA GLN A 254 -9.99 18.17 -0.77
C GLN A 254 -9.02 17.98 0.40
N GLY A 255 -8.26 16.87 0.45
CA GLY A 255 -7.37 16.55 1.59
C GLY A 255 -5.87 16.78 1.34
N LYS A 256 -5.49 17.47 0.26
CA LYS A 256 -4.06 17.75 -0.04
C LYS A 256 -3.38 18.73 0.93
N GLU A 257 -4.15 19.47 1.73
CA GLU A 257 -3.60 20.50 2.63
C GLU A 257 -2.81 19.90 3.81
N ASP A 258 -3.07 18.63 4.14
CA ASP A 258 -2.59 17.91 5.33
C ASP A 258 -1.22 17.25 5.17
N GLN A 259 -0.60 17.32 3.97
CA GLN A 259 0.73 16.77 3.72
C GLN A 259 1.84 17.71 4.23
N VAL A 260 2.85 17.14 4.89
CA VAL A 260 4.08 17.83 5.31
C VAL A 260 5.31 17.00 4.92
N ASP A 261 6.27 17.61 4.22
CA ASP A 261 7.51 16.91 3.85
C ASP A 261 8.52 16.93 5.01
N ILE A 262 9.13 15.78 5.32
CA ILE A 262 10.14 15.61 6.39
C ILE A 262 11.41 14.92 5.87
N THR A 263 12.53 15.03 6.60
CA THR A 263 13.76 14.32 6.25
C THR A 263 13.87 12.94 6.91
N SER A 264 14.82 12.12 6.44
CA SER A 264 15.19 10.83 7.06
C SER A 264 15.61 10.97 8.52
N GLU A 265 16.34 12.04 8.83
CA GLU A 265 16.81 12.33 10.18
C GLU A 265 15.66 12.68 11.12
N ASP A 266 14.68 13.45 10.63
CA ASP A 266 13.46 13.78 11.38
C ASP A 266 12.65 12.51 11.68
N ALA A 267 12.49 11.63 10.69
CA ALA A 267 11.80 10.33 10.86
C ALA A 267 12.51 9.43 11.89
N LEU A 268 13.84 9.41 11.91
CA LEU A 268 14.64 8.69 12.92
C LEU A 268 14.49 9.29 14.32
N GLN A 269 14.43 10.62 14.44
CA GLN A 269 14.20 11.27 15.73
C GLN A 269 12.82 10.89 16.30
N LEU A 270 11.81 10.75 15.43
CA LEU A 270 10.47 10.31 15.83
C LEU A 270 10.44 8.90 16.42
N LEU A 271 11.38 8.01 16.07
CA LEU A 271 11.47 6.67 16.69
C LEU A 271 11.93 6.71 18.16
N LYS A 272 12.67 7.76 18.54
CA LYS A 272 13.18 7.94 19.91
C LYS A 272 12.11 8.46 20.86
N MET A 273 11.00 8.98 20.34
CA MET A 273 9.90 9.49 21.15
C MET A 273 9.03 8.34 21.67
N LYS A 274 8.39 8.55 22.82
CA LYS A 274 7.36 7.67 23.37
C LYS A 274 5.99 8.29 23.14
N TYR A 275 5.06 7.50 22.61
CA TYR A 275 3.69 7.94 22.31
C TYR A 275 2.68 7.30 23.25
N GLU A 276 1.59 8.00 23.58
CA GLU A 276 0.48 7.40 24.30
C GLU A 276 -0.16 6.30 23.45
N GLY A 277 -0.33 5.10 24.02
CA GLY A 277 -0.89 3.95 23.30
C GLY A 277 0.13 3.14 22.49
N ASP A 278 1.43 3.47 22.56
CA ASP A 278 2.48 2.49 22.23
C ASP A 278 2.36 1.36 23.23
N ASN A 279 1.63 0.31 22.86
CA ASN A 279 1.64 -0.93 23.60
C ASN A 279 3.05 -1.48 23.49
N GLY A 280 3.84 -1.34 24.57
CA GLY A 280 5.20 -1.84 24.63
C GLY A 280 5.27 -3.23 24.02
N VAL A 281 6.04 -3.34 22.94
CA VAL A 281 6.16 -4.58 22.18
C VAL A 281 6.93 -5.54 23.08
N GLY A 282 6.26 -6.59 23.53
CA GLY A 282 6.85 -7.68 24.28
C GLY A 282 6.74 -8.95 23.46
N GLY A 283 7.58 -9.10 22.44
CA GLY A 283 7.66 -10.35 21.70
C GLY A 283 8.07 -11.51 22.61
N THR A 284 7.15 -12.41 22.94
CA THR A 284 7.45 -13.69 23.61
C THR A 284 7.74 -14.82 22.62
N GLY A 285 7.62 -14.54 21.32
CA GLY A 285 7.91 -15.50 20.25
C GLY A 285 9.40 -15.81 20.09
N PRO A 286 9.73 -16.87 19.34
CA PRO A 286 11.11 -17.20 19.01
C PRO A 286 11.70 -16.12 18.10
N ASP A 287 13.02 -16.00 18.16
CA ASP A 287 13.78 -15.30 17.13
C ASP A 287 13.60 -16.04 15.80
N VAL A 288 13.29 -15.28 14.75
CA VAL A 288 13.05 -15.76 13.40
C VAL A 288 13.83 -14.94 12.39
N GLU A 289 14.08 -15.56 11.25
CA GLU A 289 14.51 -14.89 10.03
C GLU A 289 13.44 -15.09 8.97
N VAL A 290 12.89 -13.98 8.47
CA VAL A 290 11.77 -13.99 7.54
C VAL A 290 12.21 -13.42 6.20
N GLU A 291 11.97 -14.17 5.14
CA GLU A 291 12.12 -13.73 3.76
C GLU A 291 10.75 -13.28 3.22
N VAL A 292 10.62 -12.01 2.87
CA VAL A 292 9.39 -11.40 2.37
C VAL A 292 9.57 -10.97 0.91
N ASP A 293 8.58 -11.24 0.05
CA ASP A 293 8.57 -10.76 -1.34
C ASP A 293 8.59 -9.23 -1.38
N ASN A 294 9.59 -8.66 -2.05
CA ASN A 294 9.75 -7.22 -2.19
C ASN A 294 9.06 -6.71 -3.46
N GLY A 295 7.78 -7.07 -3.64
CA GLY A 295 7.01 -6.67 -4.82
C GLY A 295 7.64 -7.18 -6.12
N GLY A 296 8.06 -8.44 -6.14
CA GLY A 296 8.66 -9.10 -7.30
C GLY A 296 10.06 -8.63 -7.71
N VAL A 297 10.68 -7.67 -7.00
CA VAL A 297 12.03 -7.17 -7.33
C VAL A 297 13.13 -7.96 -6.58
N GLY A 298 12.76 -8.68 -5.52
CA GLY A 298 13.69 -9.45 -4.71
C GLY A 298 13.03 -9.94 -3.43
N VAL A 299 13.86 -10.20 -2.45
CA VAL A 299 13.45 -10.65 -1.11
C VAL A 299 13.98 -9.66 -0.08
N LEU A 300 13.15 -9.32 0.89
CA LEU A 300 13.54 -8.60 2.10
C LEU A 300 13.79 -9.61 3.22
N GLU A 301 14.98 -9.59 3.78
CA GLU A 301 15.35 -10.41 4.94
C GLU A 301 15.14 -9.61 6.22
N ILE A 302 14.17 -10.04 7.02
CA ILE A 302 13.82 -9.42 8.30
C ILE A 302 14.19 -10.38 9.43
N LYS A 303 15.10 -9.95 10.31
CA LYS A 303 15.54 -10.72 11.48
C LYS A 303 14.97 -10.10 12.74
N GLY A 304 14.31 -10.90 13.57
CA GLY A 304 13.66 -10.39 14.79
C GLY A 304 12.76 -11.42 15.47
N LYS A 305 11.90 -10.98 16.40
CA LYS A 305 10.98 -11.87 17.12
C LYS A 305 9.57 -11.78 16.59
N VAL A 306 8.91 -12.90 16.31
CA VAL A 306 7.49 -12.85 15.93
C VAL A 306 6.66 -12.41 17.14
N VAL A 307 5.95 -11.29 16.99
CA VAL A 307 5.07 -10.74 18.04
C VAL A 307 3.62 -11.12 17.78
N ARG A 308 3.22 -11.09 16.51
CA ARG A 308 1.85 -11.34 16.10
C ARG A 308 1.83 -12.07 14.76
N LYS A 309 0.98 -13.08 14.67
CA LYS A 309 0.61 -13.72 13.41
C LYS A 309 -0.90 -13.76 13.32
N SER A 310 -1.45 -13.17 12.27
CA SER A 310 -2.86 -13.24 11.92
C SER A 310 -3.04 -14.03 10.62
N TYR A 311 -4.27 -14.11 10.12
CA TYR A 311 -4.55 -14.75 8.84
C TYR A 311 -4.12 -13.89 7.63
N LEU A 312 -3.84 -12.59 7.82
CA LEU A 312 -3.46 -11.66 6.75
C LEU A 312 -2.06 -11.05 6.92
N ASP A 313 -1.56 -10.98 8.15
CA ASP A 313 -0.35 -10.24 8.49
C ASP A 313 0.54 -11.03 9.45
N MET A 314 1.84 -10.84 9.30
CA MET A 314 2.86 -11.21 10.28
C MET A 314 3.56 -9.95 10.76
N THR A 315 3.78 -9.85 12.07
CA THR A 315 4.47 -8.74 12.73
C THR A 315 5.71 -9.27 13.46
N VAL A 316 6.85 -8.69 13.14
CA VAL A 316 8.16 -9.02 13.72
C VAL A 316 8.71 -7.81 14.47
N GLU A 317 9.15 -8.02 15.70
CA GLU A 317 9.89 -7.05 16.50
C GLU A 317 11.35 -7.03 16.06
N VAL A 318 11.85 -5.87 15.68
CA VAL A 318 13.19 -5.65 15.15
C VAL A 318 13.91 -4.63 16.03
N ARG A 319 15.18 -4.88 16.34
CA ARG A 319 16.04 -3.87 16.97
C ARG A 319 16.68 -3.02 15.89
N VAL A 320 16.45 -1.70 15.97
CA VAL A 320 17.04 -0.72 15.08
C VAL A 320 18.16 0.01 15.83
N GLU A 321 19.32 0.13 15.19
CA GLU A 321 20.44 0.87 15.77
C GLU A 321 20.05 2.33 15.98
N GLY A 322 20.24 2.84 17.21
CA GLY A 322 19.89 4.22 17.57
C GLY A 322 18.45 4.44 18.04
N ALA A 323 17.57 3.43 18.00
CA ALA A 323 16.29 3.45 18.70
C ALA A 323 16.47 2.91 20.14
N GLU A 324 15.85 3.55 21.12
CA GLU A 324 15.91 3.09 22.53
C GLU A 324 15.13 1.79 22.74
N ASP A 325 13.99 1.68 22.06
CA ASP A 325 13.05 0.56 22.14
C ASP A 325 12.98 -0.14 20.77
N PRO A 326 12.62 -1.44 20.73
CA PRO A 326 12.44 -2.13 19.47
C PRO A 326 11.26 -1.55 18.67
N VAL A 327 11.34 -1.69 17.35
CA VAL A 327 10.26 -1.32 16.41
C VAL A 327 9.53 -2.58 15.97
N THR A 328 8.31 -2.45 15.45
CA THR A 328 7.64 -3.58 14.78
C THR A 328 7.62 -3.38 13.28
N VAL A 329 7.78 -4.48 12.55
CA VAL A 329 7.63 -4.51 11.09
C VAL A 329 6.53 -5.52 10.78
N THR A 330 5.46 -5.04 10.17
CA THR A 330 4.30 -5.83 9.76
C THR A 330 4.26 -5.93 8.25
N PHE A 331 4.04 -7.13 7.72
CA PHE A 331 3.95 -7.41 6.30
C PHE A 331 2.84 -8.43 6.00
N PRO A 332 2.30 -8.46 4.77
CA PRO A 332 1.27 -9.40 4.39
C PRO A 332 1.79 -10.83 4.50
N LEU A 333 1.00 -11.72 5.09
CA LEU A 333 1.36 -13.12 5.23
C LEU A 333 1.54 -13.81 3.85
N GLU A 334 0.80 -13.35 2.84
CA GLU A 334 0.92 -13.85 1.47
C GLU A 334 2.26 -13.54 0.79
N ASP A 335 2.99 -12.55 1.30
CA ASP A 335 4.30 -12.15 0.78
C ASP A 335 5.45 -12.91 1.49
N VAL A 336 5.17 -13.66 2.55
CA VAL A 336 6.19 -14.44 3.28
C VAL A 336 6.57 -15.67 2.47
N ARG A 337 7.80 -15.71 1.96
CA ARG A 337 8.35 -16.83 1.17
C ARG A 337 8.96 -17.91 2.06
N ARG A 338 9.67 -17.49 3.10
CA ARG A 338 10.32 -18.37 4.07
C ARG A 338 10.30 -17.72 5.44
N CYS A 339 10.14 -18.54 6.47
CA CYS A 339 10.33 -18.11 7.85
C CYS A 339 11.06 -19.22 8.59
N ASP A 340 12.32 -18.96 8.93
CA ASP A 340 13.13 -19.88 9.71
C ASP A 340 12.78 -19.72 11.18
N GLY A 341 12.14 -20.75 11.74
CA GLY A 341 11.68 -20.78 13.13
C GLY A 341 10.51 -21.74 13.31
N ASP A 342 10.41 -22.35 14.49
CA ASP A 342 9.37 -23.34 14.79
C ASP A 342 8.03 -22.65 15.12
N ILE A 343 7.41 -22.04 14.09
CA ILE A 343 6.16 -21.27 14.22
C ILE A 343 4.95 -22.20 14.44
N GLY A 344 5.13 -23.51 14.31
CA GLY A 344 4.06 -24.52 14.41
C GLY A 344 3.28 -24.48 15.73
N SER A 345 3.87 -23.90 16.79
CA SER A 345 3.26 -23.79 18.12
C SER A 345 2.50 -22.48 18.39
N MET A 346 2.70 -21.43 17.58
CA MET A 346 1.98 -20.16 17.76
C MET A 346 0.61 -20.22 17.09
N GLY A 347 -0.32 -20.85 17.81
CA GLY A 347 -1.76 -20.61 17.73
C GLY A 347 -2.36 -20.62 16.32
N ARG A 348 -2.80 -21.79 15.86
CA ARG A 348 -4.11 -21.84 15.20
C ARG A 348 -5.11 -21.32 16.24
N GLY A 349 -5.33 -20.01 16.29
CA GLY A 349 -6.45 -19.45 17.05
C GLY A 349 -7.67 -20.28 16.68
N LYS A 350 -8.31 -20.88 17.70
CA LYS A 350 -9.43 -21.84 17.54
C LYS A 350 -10.26 -21.42 16.34
N GLN A 351 -10.15 -22.16 15.24
CA GLN A 351 -11.18 -22.12 14.22
C GLN A 351 -12.47 -22.49 14.96
N PRO A 352 -13.55 -21.69 14.92
CA PRO A 352 -14.83 -22.22 15.33
C PRO A 352 -15.06 -23.44 14.41
N ASN A 353 -15.27 -24.60 15.03
CA ASN A 353 -15.57 -25.84 14.34
C ASN A 353 -16.63 -25.55 13.26
N ALA A 354 -16.21 -25.49 11.99
CA ALA A 354 -17.10 -25.62 10.85
C ALA A 354 -17.46 -27.10 10.75
N GLY A 355 -18.30 -27.53 11.68
CA GLY A 355 -18.71 -28.91 11.84
C GLY A 355 -19.99 -28.94 12.66
N SER A 356 -21.13 -28.71 12.04
CA SER A 356 -22.18 -29.73 11.96
C SER A 356 -23.39 -29.27 11.13
N LYS A 357 -23.77 -30.15 10.20
CA LYS A 357 -25.16 -30.47 9.79
C LYS A 357 -25.84 -29.50 8.81
N PHE A 358 -25.59 -29.73 7.53
CA PHE A 358 -26.73 -29.88 6.60
C PHE A 358 -27.61 -30.99 7.17
N ARG A 359 -28.80 -30.62 7.65
CA ARG A 359 -29.91 -31.54 7.78
C ARG A 359 -30.68 -31.46 6.47
N ASP A 360 -30.78 -32.59 5.80
CA ASP A 360 -31.86 -32.87 4.88
C ASP A 360 -33.20 -32.55 5.59
N VAL A 361 -34.05 -31.80 4.91
CA VAL A 361 -35.50 -31.81 5.11
C VAL A 361 -36.11 -31.80 3.72
N ASP A 362 -37.02 -32.76 3.53
CA ASP A 362 -37.85 -33.01 2.35
C ASP A 362 -38.58 -31.77 1.80
#